data_AF-A0A2S9XTT5-F1
#
_entry.id   AF-A0A2S9XTT5-F1
#
_cell.length_a   1.000
_cell.length_b   1.000
_cell.length_c   1.000
_cell.angle_alpha   90.00
_cell.angle_beta   90.00
_cell.angle_gamma   90.00
#
_symmetry.space_group_name_H-M   'P 1'
#
loop_
_entity.id
_entity.type
_entity.pdbx_description
1 polymer ?
#
loop_
_entity_poly.entity_id
_entity_poly.type
_entity_poly.pdbx_seq_one_letter_code
_entity_poly.pdbx_strand_id
1 'polypeptide(L)'
;MLASAWSRCLTSFLLAASVVGCGTGFYGDGTTSLGPTIGDGDFGDGDGDTGDSDGGTGTTTAAPTRSVDVLFVVDNSGSMGEEQISLALAADVLIAELEAADADYRIGVTTTDSGNPWCPSGTTTPEAGNLVLSSCKSRLGDFVFNNGEVDVGDIACNDICLLDNTELQIQPTTTDVDPVASPRPWVQSIDGQTNLPPGTNVAEALRCFLPQGINGCGFESQLESMYLALIRAQSADEASYGFTRPDAVLAVVFLTDEADCSYNTSFAEIFEQDGNKVFWSDPTDSFPTSAVCWNAGVRCTGDPSNYTSCDPINKDVNGQEGVSDANAVLHPLSRYIGLLDGFQQVKQALDPNREIVVAVIGGVQSDGTPFYADVGGTEPQFQYTFGIGPGCEAANPNDPGSPTQAVPPVRMREVSDTFSPGSLYSICDSNYASPMSEVAQKIVAQF
;
A
#
# COMPACT_ATOMS: atom_id res chain seq x y z
N MET A 1 -61.93 20.91 6.28
CA MET A 1 -61.07 20.77 5.09
C MET A 1 -60.40 19.42 5.21
N LEU A 2 -60.77 18.52 4.30
CA LEU A 2 -60.57 17.07 4.36
C LEU A 2 -59.28 16.64 3.64
N ALA A 3 -58.70 15.55 4.12
CA ALA A 3 -57.66 14.75 3.47
C ALA A 3 -58.23 13.84 2.36
N SER A 4 -57.43 13.53 1.32
CA SER A 4 -57.47 12.32 0.44
C SER A 4 -56.56 12.57 -0.79
N ALA A 5 -55.50 11.81 -1.07
CA ALA A 5 -55.42 10.46 -1.66
C ALA A 5 -55.22 10.45 -3.19
N TRP A 6 -54.11 9.82 -3.63
CA TRP A 6 -53.91 8.90 -4.77
C TRP A 6 -54.22 9.36 -6.22
N SER A 7 -53.27 9.20 -7.15
CA SER A 7 -53.35 8.16 -8.20
C SER A 7 -52.10 8.10 -9.11
N ARG A 8 -51.93 6.92 -9.68
CA ARG A 8 -50.82 6.37 -10.49
C ARG A 8 -50.86 6.86 -11.95
N CYS A 9 -49.72 6.76 -12.65
CA CYS A 9 -49.74 6.46 -14.08
C CYS A 9 -48.68 5.41 -14.43
N LEU A 10 -49.15 4.25 -14.87
CA LEU A 10 -48.41 3.22 -15.60
C LEU A 10 -48.12 3.73 -17.02
N THR A 11 -46.97 3.37 -17.59
CA THR A 11 -46.92 2.97 -19.01
C THR A 11 -45.80 1.96 -19.22
N SER A 12 -46.20 0.76 -19.64
CA SER A 12 -45.35 -0.37 -20.00
C SER A 12 -44.80 -0.21 -21.42
N PHE A 13 -43.60 -0.74 -21.68
CA PHE A 13 -43.23 -1.27 -22.99
C PHE A 13 -42.58 -2.65 -22.82
N LEU A 14 -43.09 -3.62 -23.58
CA LEU A 14 -42.64 -5.02 -23.67
C LEU A 14 -41.41 -5.16 -24.57
N LEU A 15 -40.51 -6.12 -24.27
CA LEU A 15 -40.20 -7.32 -25.08
C LEU A 15 -39.14 -8.15 -24.32
N ALA A 16 -39.48 -9.30 -23.73
CA ALA A 16 -39.42 -10.65 -24.31
C ALA A 16 -38.00 -11.24 -24.43
N ALA A 17 -37.64 -12.14 -23.50
CA ALA A 17 -36.85 -13.33 -23.78
C ALA A 17 -37.12 -14.41 -22.72
N SER A 18 -37.15 -15.63 -23.19
CA SER A 18 -37.84 -16.82 -22.68
C SER A 18 -37.07 -17.66 -21.65
N VAL A 19 -37.85 -18.31 -20.78
CA VAL A 19 -37.46 -19.39 -19.86
C VAL A 19 -37.43 -20.74 -20.59
N VAL A 20 -36.36 -21.52 -20.40
CA VAL A 20 -36.31 -22.99 -20.26
C VAL A 20 -34.99 -23.28 -19.52
N GLY A 21 -34.85 -24.09 -18.47
CA GLY A 21 -35.72 -24.99 -17.75
C GLY A 21 -34.85 -25.88 -16.85
N CYS A 22 -35.18 -25.92 -15.56
CA CYS A 22 -34.99 -26.95 -14.53
C CYS A 22 -33.94 -28.07 -14.68
N GLY A 23 -33.11 -28.23 -13.63
CA GLY A 23 -32.40 -29.47 -13.31
C GLY A 23 -32.10 -29.55 -11.81
N THR A 24 -32.87 -30.34 -11.08
CA THR A 24 -32.76 -30.65 -9.64
C THR A 24 -31.62 -31.62 -9.32
N GLY A 25 -30.94 -31.45 -8.19
CA GLY A 25 -30.01 -32.45 -7.63
C GLY A 25 -29.70 -32.21 -6.15
N PHE A 26 -29.87 -33.25 -5.34
CA PHE A 26 -29.88 -33.29 -3.87
C PHE A 26 -28.50 -33.27 -3.19
N TYR A 27 -28.54 -32.92 -1.90
CA TYR A 27 -27.55 -33.05 -0.80
C TYR A 27 -26.56 -34.25 -0.85
N GLY A 28 -25.32 -34.02 -0.38
CA GLY A 28 -24.41 -35.07 0.09
C GLY A 28 -22.99 -34.59 0.38
N ASP A 29 -22.63 -34.62 1.66
CA ASP A 29 -21.34 -34.37 2.34
C ASP A 29 -20.10 -35.07 1.74
N GLY A 30 -18.91 -34.49 1.94
CA GLY A 30 -17.64 -35.11 1.53
C GLY A 30 -16.43 -34.18 1.60
N THR A 31 -15.84 -34.06 2.79
CA THR A 31 -14.48 -33.59 3.02
C THR A 31 -13.45 -34.45 2.27
N THR A 32 -12.53 -33.86 1.51
CA THR A 32 -11.20 -34.44 1.28
C THR A 32 -10.16 -33.37 0.97
N SER A 33 -9.18 -33.26 1.88
CA SER A 33 -7.87 -32.65 1.65
C SER A 33 -7.06 -33.55 0.72
N LEU A 34 -6.34 -32.99 -0.24
CA LEU A 34 -5.34 -33.72 -1.03
C LEU A 34 -4.02 -32.93 -1.01
N GLY A 35 -3.13 -33.31 -0.09
CA GLY A 35 -1.69 -33.15 -0.26
C GLY A 35 -1.13 -34.44 -0.90
N PRO A 36 -0.16 -34.36 -1.82
CA PRO A 36 0.46 -35.57 -2.36
C PRO A 36 1.65 -35.97 -1.48
N THR A 37 1.52 -37.13 -0.84
CA THR A 37 2.65 -37.89 -0.29
C THR A 37 3.36 -38.63 -1.42
N ILE A 38 4.67 -38.44 -1.52
CA ILE A 38 5.58 -39.19 -2.41
C ILE A 38 5.76 -40.61 -1.83
N GLY A 39 5.52 -41.61 -2.67
CA GLY A 39 5.76 -43.01 -2.39
C GLY A 39 6.97 -43.53 -3.16
N ASP A 40 7.88 -44.17 -2.43
CA ASP A 40 9.08 -44.85 -2.90
C ASP A 40 8.79 -46.16 -3.65
N GLY A 41 9.67 -46.49 -4.60
CA GLY A 41 9.98 -47.86 -5.03
C GLY A 41 9.97 -48.08 -6.54
N ASP A 42 11.13 -48.31 -7.16
CA ASP A 42 11.65 -49.66 -7.44
C ASP A 42 12.88 -49.61 -8.38
N PHE A 43 13.78 -50.59 -8.18
CA PHE A 43 15.09 -50.75 -8.77
C PHE A 43 15.05 -51.27 -10.22
N GLY A 44 16.02 -50.82 -11.04
CA GLY A 44 16.32 -51.42 -12.34
C GLY A 44 17.75 -51.09 -12.78
N ASP A 45 18.65 -52.07 -12.64
CA ASP A 45 20.05 -52.03 -13.09
C ASP A 45 20.17 -52.00 -14.62
N GLY A 46 21.15 -51.24 -15.13
CA GLY A 46 21.55 -51.24 -16.53
C GLY A 46 22.88 -50.53 -16.75
N ASP A 47 23.96 -51.31 -16.82
CA ASP A 47 25.34 -50.90 -17.12
C ASP A 47 25.47 -50.14 -18.46
N GLY A 48 26.26 -49.06 -18.44
CA GLY A 48 26.66 -48.29 -19.60
C GLY A 48 27.91 -47.46 -19.33
N ASP A 49 29.07 -48.06 -19.57
CA ASP A 49 30.41 -47.46 -19.59
C ASP A 49 30.50 -46.29 -20.59
N THR A 50 30.96 -45.10 -20.14
CA THR A 50 31.91 -44.26 -20.88
C THR A 50 32.42 -43.09 -20.02
N GLY A 51 33.74 -42.88 -20.04
CA GLY A 51 34.32 -41.54 -20.16
C GLY A 51 34.66 -40.79 -18.87
N ASP A 52 35.94 -40.87 -18.50
CA ASP A 52 36.65 -39.89 -17.69
C ASP A 52 36.47 -38.47 -18.27
N SER A 53 35.90 -37.56 -17.47
CA SER A 53 35.98 -36.11 -17.68
C SER A 53 35.87 -35.42 -16.32
N ASP A 54 37.01 -34.85 -15.98
CA ASP A 54 37.39 -34.11 -14.80
C ASP A 54 36.28 -33.23 -14.21
N GLY A 55 36.21 -33.27 -12.88
CA GLY A 55 35.27 -32.52 -12.08
C GLY A 55 35.48 -31.02 -12.22
N GLY A 56 34.38 -30.34 -12.47
CA GLY A 56 34.29 -28.89 -12.45
C GLY A 56 32.84 -28.46 -12.35
N THR A 57 32.16 -28.87 -11.27
CA THR A 57 30.97 -28.14 -10.82
C THR A 57 31.45 -26.77 -10.36
N GLY A 58 31.62 -25.87 -11.33
CA GLY A 58 31.68 -24.45 -11.09
C GLY A 58 30.36 -24.04 -10.46
N THR A 59 30.31 -24.11 -9.13
CA THR A 59 29.49 -23.21 -8.34
C THR A 59 30.06 -21.82 -8.60
N THR A 60 29.68 -21.23 -9.73
CA THR A 60 29.75 -19.79 -9.89
C THR A 60 28.82 -19.25 -8.81
N THR A 61 29.41 -18.89 -7.68
CA THR A 61 28.83 -17.92 -6.77
C THR A 61 28.48 -16.73 -7.67
N ALA A 62 27.19 -16.57 -7.96
CA ALA A 62 26.70 -15.38 -8.64
C ALA A 62 27.25 -14.19 -7.84
N ALA A 63 27.85 -13.23 -8.54
CA ALA A 63 28.27 -12.00 -7.88
C ALA A 63 27.04 -11.43 -7.15
N PRO A 64 27.21 -10.91 -5.92
CA PRO A 64 26.08 -10.35 -5.19
C PRO A 64 25.41 -9.28 -6.07
N THR A 65 24.12 -9.48 -6.32
CA THR A 65 23.34 -8.62 -7.23
C THR A 65 22.95 -7.35 -6.48
N ARG A 66 23.36 -6.19 -7.00
CA ARG A 66 23.02 -4.88 -6.44
C ARG A 66 21.66 -4.45 -6.95
N SER A 67 20.63 -5.26 -6.71
CA SER A 67 19.31 -5.06 -7.29
C SER A 67 18.29 -4.69 -6.21
N VAL A 68 17.37 -3.78 -6.49
CA VAL A 68 16.26 -3.43 -5.58
C VAL A 68 14.95 -3.19 -6.32
N ASP A 69 13.84 -3.67 -5.78
CA ASP A 69 12.50 -3.27 -6.20
C ASP A 69 11.86 -2.45 -5.06
N VAL A 70 11.51 -1.20 -5.35
CA VAL A 70 10.94 -0.26 -4.39
C VAL A 70 9.46 -0.04 -4.70
N LEU A 71 8.60 -0.36 -3.75
CA LEU A 71 7.17 -0.07 -3.79
C LEU A 71 6.86 1.13 -2.88
N PHE A 72 6.42 2.23 -3.48
CA PHE A 72 5.79 3.32 -2.73
C PHE A 72 4.29 3.05 -2.58
N VAL A 73 3.79 3.16 -1.36
CA VAL A 73 2.35 3.15 -1.05
C VAL A 73 2.01 4.53 -0.51
N VAL A 74 1.38 5.32 -1.36
CA VAL A 74 1.19 6.76 -1.14
C VAL A 74 -0.26 7.03 -0.77
N ASP A 75 -0.44 7.67 0.37
CA ASP A 75 -1.75 8.14 0.76
C ASP A 75 -2.25 9.25 -0.16
N ASN A 76 -3.41 9.00 -0.76
CA ASN A 76 -4.08 9.91 -1.69
C ASN A 76 -5.34 10.53 -1.07
N SER A 77 -5.43 10.60 0.27
CA SER A 77 -6.46 11.36 0.98
C SER A 77 -6.34 12.87 0.76
N GLY A 78 -7.39 13.61 1.13
CA GLY A 78 -7.55 15.04 0.86
C GLY A 78 -6.48 15.97 1.45
N SER A 79 -5.77 15.54 2.49
CA SER A 79 -4.74 16.31 3.21
C SER A 79 -3.35 16.20 2.59
N MET A 80 -3.07 15.17 1.79
CA MET A 80 -1.71 14.70 1.47
C MET A 80 -0.95 15.52 0.40
N GLY A 81 -1.47 16.68 0.00
CA GLY A 81 -0.92 17.45 -1.11
C GLY A 81 0.53 17.92 -0.88
N GLU A 82 0.84 18.43 0.31
CA GLU A 82 2.16 18.97 0.65
C GLU A 82 3.19 17.86 0.91
N GLU A 83 2.73 16.77 1.52
CA GLU A 83 3.52 15.60 1.87
C GLU A 83 3.96 14.84 0.61
N GLN A 84 3.09 14.70 -0.39
CA GLN A 84 3.44 14.09 -1.67
C GLN A 84 4.51 14.89 -2.44
N ILE A 85 4.52 16.22 -2.33
CA ILE A 85 5.58 17.07 -2.91
C ILE A 85 6.91 16.76 -2.21
N SER A 86 6.89 16.72 -0.88
CA SER A 86 8.08 16.43 -0.08
C SER A 86 8.68 15.06 -0.41
N LEU A 87 7.83 14.05 -0.67
CA LEU A 87 8.26 12.74 -1.15
C LEU A 87 8.85 12.81 -2.56
N ALA A 88 8.14 13.45 -3.49
CA ALA A 88 8.57 13.55 -4.89
C ALA A 88 9.93 14.24 -5.04
N LEU A 89 10.20 15.27 -4.25
CA LEU A 89 11.50 15.96 -4.22
C LEU A 89 12.59 15.14 -3.51
N ALA A 90 12.23 14.39 -2.46
CA ALA A 90 13.17 13.56 -1.72
C ALA A 90 13.57 12.27 -2.48
N ALA A 91 12.76 11.82 -3.44
CA ALA A 91 13.10 10.68 -4.29
C ALA A 91 14.41 10.88 -5.06
N ASP A 92 14.81 12.12 -5.36
CA ASP A 92 16.12 12.46 -5.90
C ASP A 92 17.28 11.90 -5.05
N VAL A 93 17.14 11.93 -3.72
CA VAL A 93 18.16 11.44 -2.79
C VAL A 93 18.28 9.93 -2.89
N LEU A 94 17.14 9.23 -2.90
CA LEU A 94 17.10 7.78 -3.08
C LEU A 94 17.77 7.37 -4.39
N ILE A 95 17.39 8.00 -5.51
CA ILE A 95 17.97 7.68 -6.82
C ILE A 95 19.47 7.95 -6.85
N ALA A 96 19.92 9.10 -6.34
CA ALA A 96 21.34 9.45 -6.33
C ALA A 96 22.18 8.42 -5.55
N GLU A 97 21.68 7.91 -4.43
CA GLU A 97 22.37 6.89 -3.63
C GLU A 97 22.35 5.51 -4.29
N LEU A 98 21.23 5.11 -4.90
CA LEU A 98 21.15 3.86 -5.66
C LEU A 98 22.09 3.87 -6.89
N GLU A 99 22.13 4.97 -7.64
CA GLU A 99 23.05 5.13 -8.77
C GLU A 99 24.52 5.17 -8.31
N ALA A 100 24.81 5.80 -7.17
CA ALA A 100 26.17 5.80 -6.60
C ALA A 100 26.62 4.41 -6.15
N ALA A 101 25.67 3.54 -5.79
CA ALA A 101 25.91 2.13 -5.47
C ALA A 101 25.97 1.22 -6.69
N ASP A 102 25.81 1.75 -7.92
CA ASP A 102 25.74 0.98 -9.17
C ASP A 102 24.63 -0.09 -9.10
N ALA A 103 23.44 0.33 -8.64
CA ALA A 103 22.32 -0.55 -8.38
C ALA A 103 21.30 -0.61 -9.53
N ASP A 104 20.79 -1.81 -9.79
CA ASP A 104 19.66 -2.05 -10.69
C ASP A 104 18.33 -1.94 -9.95
N TYR A 105 17.52 -0.94 -10.28
CA TYR A 105 16.28 -0.67 -9.55
C TYR A 105 15.03 -0.74 -10.40
N ARG A 106 13.92 -1.10 -9.75
CA ARG A 106 12.55 -0.90 -10.21
C ARG A 106 11.78 -0.12 -9.15
N ILE A 107 10.99 0.85 -9.58
CA ILE A 107 10.22 1.72 -8.69
C ILE A 107 8.78 1.73 -9.15
N GLY A 108 7.92 1.12 -8.34
CA GLY A 108 6.47 1.11 -8.50
C GLY A 108 5.82 2.00 -7.45
N VAL A 109 4.66 2.55 -7.78
CA VAL A 109 3.84 3.31 -6.84
C VAL A 109 2.39 2.85 -6.94
N THR A 110 1.73 2.73 -5.80
CA THR A 110 0.29 2.52 -5.65
C THR A 110 -0.24 3.47 -4.57
N THR A 111 -1.55 3.52 -4.41
CA THR A 111 -2.22 4.38 -3.43
C THR A 111 -2.67 3.61 -2.20
N THR A 112 -3.19 4.31 -1.19
CA THR A 112 -3.89 3.69 -0.05
C THR A 112 -5.36 3.39 -0.32
N ASP A 113 -5.96 3.90 -1.40
CA ASP A 113 -7.35 3.64 -1.74
C ASP A 113 -7.54 2.21 -2.31
N SER A 114 -8.01 1.31 -1.44
CA SER A 114 -8.44 -0.04 -1.80
C SER A 114 -9.98 -0.17 -1.88
N GLY A 115 -10.70 0.95 -1.80
CA GLY A 115 -12.14 1.02 -1.85
C GLY A 115 -12.79 0.79 -0.50
N ASN A 116 -13.89 1.49 -0.24
CA ASN A 116 -14.67 1.39 0.99
C ASN A 116 -16.17 1.60 0.67
N PRO A 117 -17.11 0.87 1.30
CA PRO A 117 -18.55 1.08 1.07
C PRO A 117 -19.03 2.51 1.36
N TRP A 118 -18.31 3.25 2.20
CA TRP A 118 -18.59 4.65 2.50
C TRP A 118 -18.38 5.57 1.28
N CYS A 119 -17.36 5.27 0.48
CA CYS A 119 -16.96 6.07 -0.67
C CYS A 119 -17.78 5.66 -1.90
N PRO A 120 -18.71 6.50 -2.40
CA PRO A 120 -19.62 6.09 -3.46
C PRO A 120 -18.87 5.70 -4.74
N SER A 121 -19.36 4.67 -5.44
CA SER A 121 -18.73 4.22 -6.69
C SER A 121 -18.60 5.36 -7.70
N GLY A 122 -17.38 5.56 -8.20
CA GLY A 122 -17.06 6.62 -9.17
C GLY A 122 -16.81 8.00 -8.57
N THR A 123 -16.76 8.13 -7.23
CA THR A 123 -16.29 9.35 -6.55
C THR A 123 -14.80 9.32 -6.27
N THR A 124 -14.26 8.14 -5.94
CA THR A 124 -12.84 7.85 -5.88
C THR A 124 -12.49 6.82 -6.96
N THR A 125 -11.20 6.61 -7.21
CA THR A 125 -10.71 5.59 -8.16
C THR A 125 -9.84 4.59 -7.42
N PRO A 126 -10.41 3.62 -6.68
CA PRO A 126 -9.60 2.69 -5.90
C PRO A 126 -8.63 1.90 -6.78
N GLU A 127 -7.34 2.04 -6.50
CA GLU A 127 -6.29 1.31 -7.17
C GLU A 127 -6.25 -0.15 -6.72
N ALA A 128 -6.60 -0.43 -5.46
CA ALA A 128 -6.59 -1.79 -4.89
C ALA A 128 -5.28 -2.54 -5.20
N GLY A 129 -4.15 -1.86 -4.97
CA GLY A 129 -2.79 -2.33 -5.23
C GLY A 129 -2.34 -2.30 -6.70
N ASN A 130 -3.17 -1.82 -7.65
CA ASN A 130 -2.67 -1.58 -9.00
C ASN A 130 -1.54 -0.53 -8.96
N LEU A 131 -0.45 -0.81 -9.67
CA LEU A 131 0.61 0.17 -9.82
C LEU A 131 0.16 1.28 -10.79
N VAL A 132 0.31 2.53 -10.37
CA VAL A 132 -0.09 3.71 -11.14
C VAL A 132 1.17 4.41 -11.64
N LEU A 133 1.46 4.25 -12.93
CA LEU A 133 2.58 4.92 -13.57
C LEU A 133 2.12 5.83 -14.71
N SER A 134 1.29 6.80 -14.34
CA SER A 134 0.82 7.87 -15.21
C SER A 134 1.32 9.21 -14.68
N SER A 135 1.67 10.12 -15.60
CA SER A 135 2.07 11.47 -15.23
C SER A 135 0.93 12.15 -14.45
N CYS A 136 1.25 12.82 -13.34
CA CYS A 136 0.29 13.65 -12.61
C CYS A 136 -0.40 14.68 -13.54
N LYS A 137 0.30 15.19 -14.58
CA LYS A 137 -0.26 16.14 -15.56
C LYS A 137 -1.39 15.55 -16.41
N SER A 138 -1.40 14.23 -16.59
CA SER A 138 -2.45 13.53 -17.33
C SER A 138 -3.72 13.32 -16.51
N ARG A 139 -3.66 13.58 -15.19
CA ARG A 139 -4.70 13.28 -14.22
C ARG A 139 -4.85 14.38 -13.16
N LEU A 140 -4.74 15.64 -13.60
CA LEU A 140 -4.89 16.81 -12.72
C LEU A 140 -6.23 16.83 -11.95
N GLY A 141 -7.26 16.15 -12.46
CA GLY A 141 -8.53 15.99 -11.75
C GLY A 141 -8.41 15.20 -10.44
N ASP A 142 -7.38 14.38 -10.28
CA ASP A 142 -7.13 13.63 -9.03
C ASP A 142 -6.57 14.53 -7.93
N PHE A 143 -6.09 15.72 -8.26
CA PHE A 143 -5.52 16.70 -7.32
C PHE A 143 -6.58 17.71 -6.84
N VAL A 144 -7.85 17.41 -7.08
CA VAL A 144 -9.00 18.23 -6.70
C VAL A 144 -9.88 17.44 -5.74
N PHE A 145 -10.08 17.98 -4.54
CA PHE A 145 -10.86 17.33 -3.48
C PHE A 145 -12.07 18.18 -3.06
N ASN A 146 -13.05 17.51 -2.45
CA ASN A 146 -14.28 18.08 -1.93
C ASN A 146 -15.00 19.04 -2.91
N ASN A 147 -15.30 18.55 -4.12
CA ASN A 147 -15.97 19.32 -5.18
C ASN A 147 -15.22 20.60 -5.61
N GLY A 148 -13.89 20.64 -5.49
CA GLY A 148 -13.07 21.77 -5.89
C GLY A 148 -12.82 22.80 -4.79
N GLU A 149 -13.16 22.49 -3.54
CA GLU A 149 -12.78 23.33 -2.41
C GLU A 149 -11.27 23.30 -2.15
N VAL A 150 -10.64 22.16 -2.42
CA VAL A 150 -9.18 21.99 -2.36
C VAL A 150 -8.69 21.62 -3.75
N ASP A 151 -7.75 22.40 -4.29
CA ASP A 151 -7.08 22.13 -5.55
C ASP A 151 -5.57 22.34 -5.35
N VAL A 152 -4.83 21.24 -5.40
CA VAL A 152 -3.37 21.22 -5.22
C VAL A 152 -2.64 20.88 -6.52
N GLY A 153 -3.33 20.87 -7.67
CA GLY A 153 -2.75 20.43 -8.95
C GLY A 153 -1.53 21.23 -9.38
N ASP A 154 -1.46 22.52 -9.03
CA ASP A 154 -0.29 23.34 -9.32
C ASP A 154 0.90 22.94 -8.44
N ILE A 155 0.74 22.99 -7.12
CA ILE A 155 1.83 22.72 -6.18
C ILE A 155 2.28 21.25 -6.22
N ALA A 156 1.34 20.31 -6.32
CA ALA A 156 1.60 18.88 -6.24
C ALA A 156 1.98 18.24 -7.59
N CYS A 157 1.81 18.97 -8.70
CA CYS A 157 2.15 18.46 -10.03
C CYS A 157 2.81 19.48 -10.94
N ASN A 158 2.13 20.58 -11.32
CA ASN A 158 2.64 21.46 -12.38
C ASN A 158 3.98 22.13 -12.02
N ASP A 159 4.19 22.43 -10.75
CA ASP A 159 5.40 23.12 -10.27
C ASP A 159 6.63 22.19 -10.20
N ILE A 160 6.42 20.88 -10.02
CA ILE A 160 7.51 19.90 -9.84
C ILE A 160 7.72 18.97 -11.03
N CYS A 161 6.68 18.69 -11.81
CA CYS A 161 6.77 17.89 -13.01
C CYS A 161 7.09 18.81 -14.21
N LEU A 162 8.34 18.82 -14.66
CA LEU A 162 8.75 19.65 -15.79
C LEU A 162 8.74 18.92 -17.13
N LEU A 163 8.63 17.60 -17.11
CA LEU A 163 8.64 16.75 -18.29
C LEU A 163 7.27 16.70 -18.99
N ASP A 164 7.29 16.41 -20.29
CA ASP A 164 6.09 16.17 -21.09
C ASP A 164 5.77 14.67 -21.26
N ASN A 165 4.62 14.36 -21.88
CA ASN A 165 4.19 12.98 -22.08
C ASN A 165 5.11 12.15 -22.99
N THR A 166 5.86 12.80 -23.90
CA THR A 166 6.83 12.12 -24.76
C THR A 166 8.04 11.70 -23.94
N GLU A 167 8.52 12.58 -23.06
CA GLU A 167 9.65 12.34 -22.16
C GLU A 167 9.32 11.34 -21.04
N LEU A 168 8.04 11.16 -20.72
CA LEU A 168 7.54 10.21 -19.71
C LEU A 168 7.04 8.89 -20.32
N GLN A 169 7.16 8.68 -21.63
CA GLN A 169 6.66 7.46 -22.27
C GLN A 169 7.50 6.24 -21.89
N ILE A 170 6.90 5.32 -21.13
CA ILE A 170 7.53 4.05 -20.74
C ILE A 170 7.79 3.18 -21.95
N GLN A 171 9.06 2.83 -22.13
CA GLN A 171 9.53 1.95 -23.19
C GLN A 171 9.24 0.48 -22.84
N PRO A 172 8.81 -0.35 -23.80
CA PRO A 172 8.55 -1.76 -23.54
C PRO A 172 9.78 -2.51 -23.05
N THR A 173 9.64 -3.30 -21.98
CA THR A 173 10.69 -4.16 -21.43
C THR A 173 10.19 -5.58 -21.22
N THR A 174 11.10 -6.54 -21.34
CA THR A 174 10.89 -7.93 -20.88
C THR A 174 11.20 -8.05 -19.39
N THR A 175 10.73 -9.12 -18.77
CA THR A 175 11.12 -9.51 -17.40
C THR A 175 11.60 -10.96 -17.41
N ASP A 176 12.16 -11.43 -16.29
CA ASP A 176 12.60 -12.83 -16.15
C ASP A 176 11.45 -13.83 -16.27
N VAL A 177 10.23 -13.37 -15.99
CA VAL A 177 9.01 -14.19 -15.99
C VAL A 177 8.10 -13.92 -17.18
N ASP A 178 8.38 -12.88 -17.97
CA ASP A 178 7.62 -12.50 -19.16
C ASP A 178 8.55 -12.04 -20.30
N PRO A 179 8.79 -12.90 -21.32
CA PRO A 179 9.66 -12.59 -22.44
C PRO A 179 9.02 -11.65 -23.46
N VAL A 180 7.73 -11.28 -23.30
CA VAL A 180 7.05 -10.35 -24.19
C VAL A 180 7.30 -8.93 -23.70
N ALA A 181 7.98 -8.13 -24.52
CA ALA A 181 8.23 -6.73 -24.20
C ALA A 181 6.91 -5.94 -24.19
N SER A 182 6.61 -5.29 -23.07
CA SER A 182 5.45 -4.41 -22.91
C SER A 182 5.80 -3.23 -22.00
N PRO A 183 5.11 -2.08 -22.13
CA PRO A 183 5.26 -1.00 -21.15
C PRO A 183 4.81 -1.50 -19.78
N ARG A 184 5.69 -1.37 -18.79
CA ARG A 184 5.45 -1.86 -17.43
C ARG A 184 5.09 -0.72 -16.50
N PRO A 185 4.23 -0.92 -15.49
CA PRO A 185 3.82 0.14 -14.58
C PRO A 185 4.85 0.39 -13.46
N TRP A 186 6.14 0.41 -13.81
CA TRP A 186 7.23 0.87 -12.94
C TRP A 186 8.32 1.58 -13.76
N VAL A 187 9.05 2.50 -13.12
CA VAL A 187 10.32 3.01 -13.66
C VAL A 187 11.42 2.00 -13.36
N GLN A 188 12.32 1.75 -14.29
CA GLN A 188 13.49 0.90 -14.05
C GLN A 188 14.78 1.50 -14.61
N SER A 189 15.89 1.14 -13.98
CA SER A 189 17.25 1.25 -14.50
C SER A 189 17.94 -0.09 -14.27
N ILE A 190 18.37 -0.75 -15.33
CA ILE A 190 19.06 -2.05 -15.28
C ILE A 190 20.28 -1.96 -16.18
N ASP A 191 21.47 -2.28 -15.67
CA ASP A 191 22.76 -2.14 -16.36
C ASP A 191 22.97 -0.72 -16.93
N GLY A 192 22.50 0.29 -16.19
CA GLY A 192 22.54 1.71 -16.59
C GLY A 192 21.62 2.06 -17.78
N GLN A 193 20.71 1.17 -18.18
CA GLN A 193 19.68 1.42 -19.19
C GLN A 193 18.31 1.59 -18.52
N THR A 194 17.68 2.74 -18.76
CA THR A 194 16.34 3.01 -18.23
C THR A 194 15.26 2.56 -19.20
N ASN A 195 14.04 2.33 -18.70
CA ASN A 195 12.85 2.19 -19.55
C ASN A 195 12.20 3.54 -19.89
N LEU A 196 12.95 4.64 -19.77
CA LEU A 196 12.53 5.97 -20.14
C LEU A 196 13.11 6.35 -21.52
N PRO A 197 12.52 7.34 -22.20
CA PRO A 197 13.10 7.88 -23.43
C PRO A 197 14.55 8.35 -23.25
N PRO A 198 15.40 8.26 -24.29
CA PRO A 198 16.79 8.69 -24.20
C PRO A 198 16.92 10.14 -23.75
N GLY A 199 17.70 10.36 -22.68
CA GLY A 199 17.96 11.69 -22.11
C GLY A 199 17.02 12.10 -20.98
N THR A 200 15.94 11.35 -20.71
CA THR A 200 15.08 11.60 -19.54
C THR A 200 15.80 11.19 -18.26
N ASN A 201 15.90 12.12 -17.30
CA ASN A 201 16.42 11.83 -15.97
C ASN A 201 15.37 11.07 -15.12
N VAL A 202 15.81 10.03 -14.40
CA VAL A 202 14.92 9.18 -13.59
C VAL A 202 14.28 9.94 -12.45
N ALA A 203 15.04 10.75 -11.71
CA ALA A 203 14.51 11.53 -10.59
C ALA A 203 13.48 12.57 -11.06
N GLU A 204 13.75 13.25 -12.19
CA GLU A 204 12.78 14.16 -12.81
C GLU A 204 11.50 13.44 -13.27
N ALA A 205 11.62 12.22 -13.80
CA ALA A 205 10.48 11.39 -14.14
C ALA A 205 9.66 10.98 -12.90
N LEU A 206 10.32 10.60 -11.81
CA LEU A 206 9.65 10.26 -10.56
C LEU A 206 8.89 11.44 -9.94
N ARG A 207 9.37 12.68 -10.10
CA ARG A 207 8.61 13.88 -9.71
C ARG A 207 7.26 14.01 -10.44
N CYS A 208 7.15 13.43 -11.63
CA CYS A 208 5.90 13.37 -12.38
C CYS A 208 5.04 12.15 -12.04
N PHE A 209 5.64 11.06 -11.54
CA PHE A 209 4.96 9.79 -11.32
C PHE A 209 4.55 9.53 -9.87
N LEU A 210 5.30 10.02 -8.88
CA LEU A 210 5.07 9.76 -7.46
C LEU A 210 3.86 10.50 -6.86
N PRO A 211 3.54 11.77 -7.20
CA PRO A 211 2.33 12.42 -6.70
C PRO A 211 1.10 11.67 -7.20
N GLN A 212 0.29 11.07 -6.33
CA GLN A 212 -0.87 10.23 -6.68
C GLN A 212 -2.21 10.98 -6.67
N GLY A 213 -2.28 12.22 -6.20
CA GLY A 213 -3.54 12.96 -6.08
C GLY A 213 -4.07 12.93 -4.65
N ILE A 214 -5.20 13.61 -4.42
CA ILE A 214 -5.82 13.82 -3.10
C ILE A 214 -7.32 13.46 -3.11
N ASN A 215 -7.76 12.64 -4.06
CA ASN A 215 -9.15 12.24 -4.27
C ASN A 215 -9.48 10.81 -3.81
N GLY A 216 -8.58 10.20 -3.04
CA GLY A 216 -8.77 8.90 -2.43
C GLY A 216 -9.85 8.89 -1.37
N CYS A 217 -10.29 7.68 -1.02
CA CYS A 217 -11.20 7.48 0.10
C CYS A 217 -10.50 7.77 1.44
N GLY A 218 -11.16 8.50 2.35
CA GLY A 218 -10.67 8.81 3.70
C GLY A 218 -10.69 7.63 4.68
N PHE A 219 -10.39 6.44 4.17
CA PHE A 219 -10.31 5.17 4.90
C PHE A 219 -9.18 4.35 4.27
N GLU A 220 -7.97 4.71 4.63
CA GLU A 220 -6.72 4.36 3.97
C GLU A 220 -6.35 2.92 4.29
N SER A 221 -6.04 2.12 3.27
CA SER A 221 -5.70 0.71 3.43
C SER A 221 -4.27 0.44 2.99
N GLN A 222 -3.30 1.11 3.63
CA GLN A 222 -1.87 1.04 3.35
C GLN A 222 -1.39 -0.42 3.22
N LEU A 223 -1.67 -1.24 4.25
CA LEU A 223 -1.21 -2.61 4.31
C LEU A 223 -1.89 -3.52 3.28
N GLU A 224 -3.19 -3.34 3.03
CA GLU A 224 -3.91 -4.10 2.00
C GLU A 224 -3.49 -3.68 0.59
N SER A 225 -3.27 -2.39 0.33
CA SER A 225 -2.73 -1.92 -0.95
C SER A 225 -1.34 -2.48 -1.22
N MET A 226 -0.44 -2.50 -0.21
CA MET A 226 0.85 -3.20 -0.31
C MET A 226 0.65 -4.68 -0.64
N TYR A 227 -0.21 -5.37 0.11
CA TYR A 227 -0.48 -6.79 -0.08
C TYR A 227 -0.95 -7.07 -1.51
N LEU A 228 -1.95 -6.33 -1.98
CA LEU A 228 -2.53 -6.50 -3.31
C LEU A 228 -1.52 -6.17 -4.41
N ALA A 229 -0.71 -5.11 -4.26
CA ALA A 229 0.32 -4.78 -5.24
C ALA A 229 1.35 -5.90 -5.42
N LEU A 230 1.81 -6.48 -4.31
CA LEU A 230 2.78 -7.57 -4.31
C LEU A 230 2.18 -8.91 -4.78
N ILE A 231 0.90 -9.16 -4.52
CA ILE A 231 0.19 -10.33 -5.09
C ILE A 231 -0.02 -10.16 -6.59
N ARG A 232 -0.48 -9.00 -7.05
CA ARG A 232 -0.64 -8.69 -8.49
C ARG A 232 0.67 -8.84 -9.24
N ALA A 233 1.78 -8.42 -8.64
CA ALA A 233 3.11 -8.57 -9.22
C ALA A 233 3.52 -10.03 -9.50
N GLN A 234 2.85 -11.02 -8.87
CA GLN A 234 3.09 -12.44 -9.07
C GLN A 234 2.08 -13.11 -10.02
N SER A 235 1.07 -12.38 -10.50
CA SER A 235 -0.02 -12.91 -11.33
C SER A 235 0.19 -12.59 -12.80
N ALA A 236 0.29 -13.61 -13.67
CA ALA A 236 0.67 -13.45 -15.08
C ALA A 236 -0.33 -12.65 -15.94
N ASP A 237 -1.55 -12.45 -15.47
CA ASP A 237 -2.61 -11.67 -16.12
C ASP A 237 -2.63 -10.20 -15.68
N GLU A 238 -1.79 -9.79 -14.74
CA GLU A 238 -1.70 -8.43 -14.23
C GLU A 238 -0.62 -7.63 -14.95
N ALA A 239 -0.85 -6.32 -15.13
CA ALA A 239 0.12 -5.44 -15.77
C ALA A 239 1.44 -5.32 -14.97
N SER A 240 1.36 -5.47 -13.65
CA SER A 240 2.51 -5.45 -12.75
C SER A 240 3.28 -6.77 -12.69
N TYR A 241 2.88 -7.80 -13.46
CA TYR A 241 3.53 -9.11 -13.43
C TYR A 241 5.03 -9.02 -13.67
N GLY A 242 5.78 -9.63 -12.74
CA GLY A 242 7.23 -9.63 -12.77
C GLY A 242 7.87 -8.38 -12.21
N PHE A 243 7.14 -7.49 -11.54
CA PHE A 243 7.72 -6.32 -10.84
C PHE A 243 8.80 -6.74 -9.85
N THR A 244 8.49 -7.68 -8.94
CA THR A 244 9.42 -8.20 -7.94
C THR A 244 10.38 -9.24 -8.53
N ARG A 245 11.68 -9.03 -8.38
CA ARG A 245 12.74 -9.94 -8.77
C ARG A 245 13.19 -10.79 -7.58
N PRO A 246 13.48 -12.09 -7.78
CA PRO A 246 13.92 -12.97 -6.70
C PRO A 246 15.29 -12.57 -6.13
N ASP A 247 16.16 -12.01 -6.97
CA ASP A 247 17.52 -11.60 -6.65
C ASP A 247 17.65 -10.10 -6.31
N ALA A 248 16.57 -9.34 -6.27
CA ALA A 248 16.58 -7.96 -5.80
C ALA A 248 16.17 -7.87 -4.33
N VAL A 249 16.64 -6.87 -3.59
CA VAL A 249 16.06 -6.44 -2.33
C VAL A 249 14.62 -5.96 -2.59
N LEU A 250 13.67 -6.23 -1.69
CA LEU A 250 12.35 -5.56 -1.74
C LEU A 250 12.35 -4.45 -0.72
N ALA A 251 12.03 -3.23 -1.14
CA ALA A 251 11.79 -2.10 -0.26
C ALA A 251 10.32 -1.66 -0.38
N VAL A 252 9.64 -1.47 0.74
CA VAL A 252 8.29 -0.89 0.81
C VAL A 252 8.37 0.40 1.61
N VAL A 253 7.86 1.49 1.04
CA VAL A 253 7.83 2.81 1.67
C VAL A 253 6.38 3.28 1.75
N PHE A 254 5.87 3.42 2.96
CA PHE A 254 4.57 4.02 3.24
C PHE A 254 4.71 5.54 3.45
N LEU A 255 3.82 6.32 2.85
CA LEU A 255 3.64 7.73 3.15
C LEU A 255 2.16 7.96 3.50
N THR A 256 1.86 8.37 4.73
CA THR A 256 0.47 8.60 5.18
C THR A 256 0.40 9.42 6.46
N ASP A 257 -0.62 10.26 6.59
CA ASP A 257 -0.98 10.95 7.82
C ASP A 257 -2.09 10.25 8.63
N GLU A 258 -2.62 9.13 8.13
CA GLU A 258 -3.74 8.40 8.73
C GLU A 258 -3.35 7.02 9.33
N ALA A 259 -4.30 6.41 10.04
CA ALA A 259 -4.15 5.05 10.58
C ALA A 259 -4.55 3.99 9.55
N ASP A 260 -3.83 2.86 9.52
CA ASP A 260 -4.18 1.78 8.58
C ASP A 260 -5.55 1.16 8.86
N CYS A 261 -6.42 1.32 7.88
CA CYS A 261 -7.82 0.91 7.84
C CYS A 261 -8.06 -0.32 6.99
N SER A 262 -7.03 -1.12 6.72
CA SER A 262 -7.09 -2.35 5.91
C SER A 262 -8.13 -3.35 6.45
N TYR A 263 -9.39 -3.16 6.07
CA TYR A 263 -10.55 -3.81 6.65
C TYR A 263 -10.87 -5.11 5.91
N ASN A 264 -11.41 -6.07 6.64
CA ASN A 264 -11.94 -7.28 6.04
C ASN A 264 -13.31 -6.98 5.45
N THR A 265 -13.42 -7.09 4.13
CA THR A 265 -14.64 -6.76 3.37
C THR A 265 -15.88 -7.55 3.78
N SER A 266 -15.71 -8.69 4.48
CA SER A 266 -16.82 -9.44 5.08
C SER A 266 -17.52 -8.70 6.22
N PHE A 267 -16.88 -7.65 6.76
CA PHE A 267 -17.38 -6.80 7.85
C PHE A 267 -17.53 -5.34 7.39
N ALA A 268 -17.78 -5.11 6.09
CA ALA A 268 -18.00 -3.78 5.52
C ALA A 268 -19.09 -2.97 6.24
N GLU A 269 -20.04 -3.66 6.91
CA GLU A 269 -21.08 -3.09 7.74
C GLU A 269 -20.59 -2.15 8.85
N ILE A 270 -19.30 -2.18 9.23
CA ILE A 270 -18.76 -1.24 10.23
C ILE A 270 -18.66 0.20 9.72
N PHE A 271 -18.78 0.43 8.41
CA PHE A 271 -18.74 1.74 7.76
C PHE A 271 -20.12 2.22 7.31
N GLU A 272 -21.14 1.37 7.38
CA GLU A 272 -22.45 1.65 6.81
C GLU A 272 -23.37 2.37 7.81
N GLN A 273 -24.17 3.32 7.31
CA GLN A 273 -25.11 4.09 8.14
C GLN A 273 -26.13 3.21 8.88
N ASP A 274 -26.60 2.13 8.24
CA ASP A 274 -27.55 1.16 8.79
C ASP A 274 -26.84 -0.09 9.38
N GLY A 275 -25.50 -0.07 9.41
CA GLY A 275 -24.65 -1.16 9.86
C GLY A 275 -24.27 -1.09 11.34
N ASN A 276 -23.16 -1.74 11.69
CA ASN A 276 -22.70 -1.83 13.07
C ASN A 276 -21.76 -0.66 13.42
N LYS A 277 -22.17 0.19 14.36
CA LYS A 277 -21.48 1.44 14.71
C LYS A 277 -20.58 1.35 15.95
N VAL A 278 -20.19 0.16 16.38
CA VAL A 278 -19.37 -0.05 17.60
C VAL A 278 -18.06 0.75 17.57
N PHE A 279 -17.48 0.97 16.40
CA PHE A 279 -16.19 1.65 16.23
C PHE A 279 -16.30 3.14 15.89
N TRP A 280 -17.51 3.67 15.76
CA TRP A 280 -17.71 5.07 15.38
C TRP A 280 -17.40 5.99 16.56
N SER A 281 -16.91 7.19 16.29
CA SER A 281 -16.72 8.22 17.32
C SER A 281 -18.03 8.60 18.03
N ASP A 282 -19.12 8.67 17.28
CA ASP A 282 -20.48 8.75 17.83
C ASP A 282 -21.43 7.85 17.02
N PRO A 283 -22.03 6.81 17.63
CA PRO A 283 -22.92 5.88 16.94
C PRO A 283 -24.27 6.50 16.54
N THR A 284 -24.58 7.73 16.99
CA THR A 284 -25.78 8.47 16.59
C THR A 284 -25.59 9.24 15.30
N ASP A 285 -24.36 9.36 14.80
CA ASP A 285 -24.08 10.06 13.57
C ASP A 285 -24.66 9.35 12.35
N SER A 286 -24.81 10.15 11.30
CA SER A 286 -25.22 9.63 9.99
C SER A 286 -24.07 8.88 9.32
N PHE A 287 -22.82 9.27 9.59
CA PHE A 287 -21.64 8.87 8.82
C PHE A 287 -20.45 8.59 9.75
N PRO A 288 -19.59 7.59 9.43
CA PRO A 288 -18.38 7.32 10.20
C PRO A 288 -17.30 8.39 9.99
N THR A 289 -16.32 8.41 10.89
CA THR A 289 -15.05 9.13 10.73
C THR A 289 -13.89 8.11 10.66
N SER A 290 -12.69 8.54 10.24
CA SER A 290 -11.46 7.71 10.21
C SER A 290 -11.14 7.05 11.55
N ALA A 291 -11.70 7.54 12.66
CA ALA A 291 -11.63 6.93 13.98
C ALA A 291 -12.06 5.45 14.00
N VAL A 292 -12.92 5.02 13.06
CA VAL A 292 -13.26 3.60 12.90
C VAL A 292 -12.00 2.74 12.76
N CYS A 293 -11.00 3.21 11.99
CA CYS A 293 -9.76 2.49 11.73
C CYS A 293 -8.93 2.31 13.01
N TRP A 294 -8.75 3.38 13.78
CA TRP A 294 -8.07 3.34 15.08
C TRP A 294 -8.82 2.45 16.08
N ASN A 295 -10.12 2.71 16.25
CA ASN A 295 -10.97 2.04 17.23
C ASN A 295 -11.10 0.54 16.96
N ALA A 296 -11.08 0.11 15.70
CA ALA A 296 -11.16 -1.28 15.30
C ALA A 296 -9.82 -2.04 15.41
N GLY A 297 -8.68 -1.35 15.28
CA GLY A 297 -7.37 -1.98 15.13
C GLY A 297 -6.40 -1.81 16.28
N VAL A 298 -6.66 -0.92 17.23
CA VAL A 298 -5.67 -0.51 18.25
C VAL A 298 -6.21 -0.66 19.67
N ARG A 299 -5.32 -1.08 20.59
CA ARG A 299 -5.52 -1.02 22.04
C ARG A 299 -4.40 -0.20 22.66
N CYS A 300 -4.77 0.79 23.47
CA CYS A 300 -3.82 1.57 24.26
C CYS A 300 -3.86 1.17 25.75
N THR A 301 -2.71 1.23 26.41
CA THR A 301 -2.56 0.96 27.84
C THR A 301 -1.82 2.11 28.53
N GLY A 302 -2.22 2.43 29.76
CA GLY A 302 -1.60 3.51 30.55
C GLY A 302 -2.50 4.73 30.72
N ASP A 303 -1.89 5.89 30.99
CA ASP A 303 -2.58 7.16 31.20
C ASP A 303 -3.04 7.75 29.85
N PRO A 304 -4.32 8.10 29.67
CA PRO A 304 -4.80 8.67 28.41
C PRO A 304 -4.14 9.98 27.99
N SER A 305 -3.57 10.75 28.92
CA SER A 305 -2.83 11.97 28.56
C SER A 305 -1.46 11.71 27.92
N ASN A 306 -0.94 10.49 28.07
CA ASN A 306 0.29 9.99 27.48
C ASN A 306 0.34 8.46 27.68
N TYR A 307 -0.23 7.71 26.74
CA TYR A 307 -0.33 6.26 26.86
C TYR A 307 1.06 5.62 26.92
N THR A 308 1.19 4.56 27.70
CA THR A 308 2.46 3.81 27.83
C THR A 308 2.75 2.99 26.58
N SER A 309 1.72 2.38 26.00
CA SER A 309 1.80 1.72 24.71
C SER A 309 0.46 1.78 23.99
N CYS A 310 0.51 1.76 22.67
CA CYS A 310 -0.61 1.41 21.81
C CYS A 310 -0.14 0.32 20.84
N ASP A 311 -0.88 -0.78 20.82
CA ASP A 311 -0.49 -2.02 20.15
C ASP A 311 -1.63 -2.49 19.23
N PRO A 312 -1.28 -3.11 18.08
CA PRO A 312 -2.29 -3.65 17.18
C PRO A 312 -3.04 -4.80 17.86
N ILE A 313 -4.35 -4.86 17.66
CA ILE A 313 -5.21 -5.91 18.23
C ILE A 313 -6.32 -6.30 17.26
N ASN A 314 -6.59 -7.59 17.17
CA ASN A 314 -7.78 -8.08 16.47
C ASN A 314 -9.02 -7.81 17.31
N LYS A 315 -10.01 -7.11 16.74
CA LYS A 315 -11.35 -6.96 17.32
C LYS A 315 -12.41 -7.58 16.41
N ASP A 316 -13.43 -8.21 16.98
CA ASP A 316 -14.61 -8.64 16.21
C ASP A 316 -15.62 -7.50 16.02
N VAL A 317 -16.70 -7.77 15.29
CA VAL A 317 -17.74 -6.77 14.99
C VAL A 317 -18.40 -6.17 16.25
N ASN A 318 -18.31 -6.82 17.40
CA ASN A 318 -18.84 -6.32 18.67
C ASN A 318 -17.77 -5.62 19.52
N GLY A 319 -16.57 -5.40 18.96
CA GLY A 319 -15.44 -4.80 19.67
C GLY A 319 -14.76 -5.73 20.68
N GLN A 320 -15.05 -7.04 20.65
CA GLN A 320 -14.33 -7.99 21.51
C GLN A 320 -12.91 -8.13 21.02
N GLU A 321 -11.96 -7.91 21.92
CA GLU A 321 -10.54 -7.88 21.56
C GLU A 321 -9.86 -9.24 21.74
N GLY A 322 -8.77 -9.46 21.01
CA GLY A 322 -7.99 -10.70 21.07
C GLY A 322 -8.71 -11.89 20.42
N VAL A 323 -9.61 -11.61 19.49
CA VAL A 323 -10.31 -12.64 18.71
C VAL A 323 -9.38 -13.28 17.69
N SER A 324 -9.73 -14.47 17.23
CA SER A 324 -9.01 -15.16 16.15
C SER A 324 -9.03 -14.36 14.85
N ASP A 325 -8.02 -14.55 14.02
CA ASP A 325 -7.87 -13.95 12.69
C ASP A 325 -9.13 -14.00 11.82
N ALA A 326 -9.88 -15.12 11.86
CA ALA A 326 -11.11 -15.29 11.09
C ALA A 326 -12.27 -14.36 11.50
N ASN A 327 -12.22 -13.80 12.70
CA ASN A 327 -13.26 -12.94 13.25
C ASN A 327 -12.84 -11.47 13.31
N ALA A 328 -11.63 -11.13 12.89
CA ALA A 328 -11.13 -9.77 12.95
C ALA A 328 -11.78 -8.90 11.86
N VAL A 329 -12.27 -7.71 12.26
CA VAL A 329 -12.89 -6.75 11.32
C VAL A 329 -11.87 -6.02 10.47
N LEU A 330 -10.65 -5.84 10.97
CA LEU A 330 -9.49 -5.48 10.16
C LEU A 330 -8.72 -6.75 9.80
N HIS A 331 -8.10 -6.77 8.63
CA HIS A 331 -7.26 -7.88 8.24
C HIS A 331 -6.11 -8.06 9.26
N PRO A 332 -5.92 -9.26 9.83
CA PRO A 332 -4.88 -9.50 10.83
C PRO A 332 -3.48 -9.22 10.29
N LEU A 333 -2.58 -8.70 11.12
CA LEU A 333 -1.20 -8.40 10.69
C LEU A 333 -0.42 -9.63 10.23
N SER A 334 -0.80 -10.83 10.68
CA SER A 334 -0.24 -12.11 10.22
C SER A 334 -0.34 -12.27 8.70
N ARG A 335 -1.36 -11.68 8.05
CA ARG A 335 -1.53 -11.64 6.58
C ARG A 335 -0.38 -10.92 5.89
N TYR A 336 -0.02 -9.73 6.41
CA TYR A 336 0.96 -8.85 5.82
C TYR A 336 2.38 -9.30 6.13
N ILE A 337 2.63 -9.63 7.40
CA ILE A 337 3.91 -10.18 7.85
C ILE A 337 4.20 -11.50 7.14
N GLY A 338 3.21 -12.39 7.01
CA GLY A 338 3.38 -13.67 6.32
C GLY A 338 3.71 -13.52 4.84
N LEU A 339 3.12 -12.55 4.15
CA LEU A 339 3.45 -12.25 2.75
C LEU A 339 4.90 -11.77 2.61
N LEU A 340 5.27 -10.77 3.41
CA LEU A 340 6.59 -10.16 3.38
C LEU A 340 7.70 -11.14 3.79
N ASP A 341 7.44 -11.97 4.80
CA ASP A 341 8.33 -13.07 5.20
C ASP A 341 8.54 -14.07 4.04
N GLY A 342 7.48 -14.39 3.28
CA GLY A 342 7.60 -15.19 2.06
C GLY A 342 8.55 -14.58 1.03
N PHE A 343 8.45 -13.27 0.78
CA PHE A 343 9.39 -12.56 -0.11
C PHE A 343 10.81 -12.55 0.44
N GLN A 344 10.98 -12.36 1.75
CA GLN A 344 12.29 -12.39 2.40
C GLN A 344 12.94 -13.78 2.27
N GLN A 345 12.19 -14.86 2.50
CA GLN A 345 12.71 -16.22 2.35
C GLN A 345 13.19 -16.53 0.93
N VAL A 346 12.49 -16.04 -0.11
CA VAL A 346 12.93 -16.17 -1.51
C VAL A 346 14.28 -15.48 -1.72
N LYS A 347 14.47 -14.29 -1.14
CA LYS A 347 15.74 -13.54 -1.24
C LYS A 347 16.85 -14.21 -0.43
N GLN A 348 16.53 -14.73 0.75
CA GLN A 348 17.45 -15.45 1.63
C GLN A 348 17.92 -16.79 1.09
N ALA A 349 17.14 -17.40 0.18
CA ALA A 349 17.58 -18.57 -0.57
C ALA A 349 18.78 -18.27 -1.50
N LEU A 350 18.96 -17.00 -1.90
CA LEU A 350 20.08 -16.54 -2.73
C LEU A 350 21.22 -15.95 -1.89
N ASP A 351 20.89 -15.16 -0.87
CA ASP A 351 21.83 -14.65 0.13
C ASP A 351 21.19 -14.64 1.52
N PRO A 352 21.63 -15.52 2.46
CA PRO A 352 21.03 -15.67 3.78
C PRO A 352 20.96 -14.40 4.64
N ASN A 353 21.75 -13.36 4.32
CA ASN A 353 21.74 -12.10 5.06
C ASN A 353 20.79 -11.06 4.48
N ARG A 354 20.15 -11.32 3.34
CA ARG A 354 19.23 -10.36 2.74
C ARG A 354 17.97 -10.24 3.59
N GLU A 355 17.67 -8.99 3.93
CA GLU A 355 16.43 -8.60 4.56
C GLU A 355 15.65 -7.69 3.59
N ILE A 356 14.33 -7.71 3.72
CA ILE A 356 13.51 -6.70 3.05
C ILE A 356 13.55 -5.41 3.85
N VAL A 357 13.35 -4.28 3.17
CA VAL A 357 13.29 -2.97 3.81
C VAL A 357 11.82 -2.52 3.89
N VAL A 358 11.36 -2.16 5.08
CA VAL A 358 10.04 -1.54 5.28
C VAL A 358 10.24 -0.21 6.00
N ALA A 359 9.68 0.86 5.45
CA ALA A 359 9.78 2.19 6.01
C ALA A 359 8.41 2.88 6.05
N VAL A 360 8.19 3.66 7.10
CA VAL A 360 6.95 4.44 7.30
C VAL A 360 7.32 5.89 7.51
N ILE A 361 6.88 6.76 6.61
CA ILE A 361 6.77 8.19 6.83
C ILE A 361 5.34 8.45 7.31
N GLY A 362 5.17 8.69 8.61
CA GLY A 362 3.85 8.83 9.23
C GLY A 362 3.85 9.58 10.55
N GLY A 363 2.77 9.47 11.32
CA GLY A 363 2.55 10.23 12.56
C GLY A 363 3.45 9.83 13.74
N VAL A 364 4.74 10.10 13.65
CA VAL A 364 5.73 9.95 14.72
C VAL A 364 6.48 11.26 14.92
N GLN A 365 7.06 11.47 16.10
CA GLN A 365 7.89 12.64 16.38
C GLN A 365 9.09 12.71 15.42
N SER A 366 9.73 13.88 15.27
CA SER A 366 10.87 14.06 14.35
C SER A 366 12.08 13.15 14.64
N ASP A 367 12.15 12.52 15.81
CA ASP A 367 13.16 11.52 16.14
C ASP A 367 12.71 10.07 15.85
N GLY A 368 11.57 9.90 15.16
CA GLY A 368 10.95 8.62 14.83
C GLY A 368 10.16 7.99 15.98
N THR A 369 10.11 8.62 17.16
CA THR A 369 9.41 8.03 18.32
C THR A 369 7.89 8.20 18.21
N PRO A 370 7.10 7.14 18.46
CA PRO A 370 5.66 7.27 18.48
C PRO A 370 5.20 8.01 19.75
N PHE A 371 4.17 8.85 19.59
CA PHE A 371 3.48 9.52 20.68
C PHE A 371 1.99 9.17 20.66
N TYR A 372 1.40 8.96 21.85
CA TYR A 372 0.02 8.51 21.99
C TYR A 372 -0.66 9.27 23.12
N ALA A 373 -1.67 10.07 22.80
CA ALA A 373 -2.46 10.76 23.81
C ALA A 373 -3.89 10.99 23.31
N ASP A 374 -4.85 10.92 24.23
CA ASP A 374 -6.17 11.46 24.01
C ASP A 374 -6.15 12.98 24.17
N VAL A 375 -6.69 13.68 23.18
CA VAL A 375 -6.74 15.15 23.11
C VAL A 375 -8.16 15.69 23.15
N GLY A 376 -9.15 14.89 23.55
CA GLY A 376 -10.56 15.30 23.57
C GLY A 376 -10.87 16.58 24.37
N GLY A 377 -9.99 16.98 25.30
CA GLY A 377 -10.11 18.23 26.07
C GLY A 377 -9.42 19.45 25.43
N THR A 378 -8.43 19.24 24.57
CA THR A 378 -7.61 20.30 23.94
C THR A 378 -7.94 20.46 22.46
N GLU A 379 -8.08 19.35 21.74
CA GLU A 379 -8.37 19.26 20.31
C GLU A 379 -9.52 18.25 20.05
N PRO A 380 -10.74 18.57 20.49
CA PRO A 380 -11.87 17.65 20.42
C PRO A 380 -12.23 17.23 19.00
N GLN A 381 -11.97 18.07 18.00
CA GLN A 381 -12.27 17.73 16.60
C GLN A 381 -11.29 16.67 16.06
N PHE A 382 -9.98 16.82 16.31
CA PHE A 382 -9.00 15.82 15.88
C PHE A 382 -9.29 14.45 16.52
N GLN A 383 -9.49 14.41 17.84
CA GLN A 383 -9.84 13.18 18.55
C GLN A 383 -11.10 12.53 17.99
N TYR A 384 -12.12 13.34 17.68
CA TYR A 384 -13.37 12.83 17.13
C TYR A 384 -13.20 12.32 15.70
N THR A 385 -12.38 12.96 14.87
CA THR A 385 -12.12 12.50 13.50
C THR A 385 -11.30 11.21 13.47
N PHE A 386 -10.26 11.08 14.30
CA PHE A 386 -9.26 10.02 14.18
C PHE A 386 -9.23 9.01 15.34
N GLY A 387 -10.00 9.22 16.41
CA GLY A 387 -10.10 8.31 17.56
C GLY A 387 -8.94 8.40 18.56
N ILE A 388 -7.93 9.22 18.26
CA ILE A 388 -6.75 9.51 19.08
C ILE A 388 -6.24 10.92 18.76
N GLY A 389 -5.38 11.48 19.62
CA GLY A 389 -4.62 12.69 19.29
C GLY A 389 -3.47 12.46 18.30
N PRO A 390 -2.88 13.55 17.79
CA PRO A 390 -1.83 13.49 16.79
C PRO A 390 -0.57 12.83 17.37
N GLY A 391 0.07 11.97 16.57
CA GLY A 391 1.38 11.38 16.87
C GLY A 391 2.54 12.32 16.54
N CYS A 392 2.31 13.24 15.62
CA CYS A 392 3.18 14.38 15.36
C CYS A 392 2.36 15.63 15.05
N GLU A 393 2.96 16.78 15.34
CA GLU A 393 2.41 18.09 14.99
C GLU A 393 3.56 19.03 14.64
N ALA A 394 3.41 19.78 13.55
CA ALA A 394 4.32 20.85 13.17
C ALA A 394 3.54 22.06 12.64
N ALA A 395 4.16 23.24 12.74
CA ALA A 395 3.60 24.44 12.11
C ALA A 395 3.63 24.28 10.59
N ASN A 396 2.48 24.39 9.93
CA ASN A 396 2.41 24.42 8.48
C ASN A 396 2.85 25.82 7.97
N PRO A 397 3.94 25.94 7.19
CA PRO A 397 4.39 27.22 6.64
C PRO A 397 3.45 27.80 5.57
N ASN A 398 2.68 26.95 4.88
CA ASN A 398 1.78 27.29 3.79
C ASN A 398 0.38 27.66 4.30
N ASP A 399 -0.06 27.05 5.40
CA ASP A 399 -1.26 27.43 6.14
C ASP A 399 -0.99 27.57 7.66
N PRO A 400 -0.52 28.75 8.12
CA PRO A 400 -0.25 28.98 9.55
C PRO A 400 -1.47 28.82 10.48
N GLY A 401 -2.69 28.71 9.94
CA GLY A 401 -3.91 28.45 10.69
C GLY A 401 -4.21 26.98 10.93
N SER A 402 -3.55 26.08 10.20
CA SER A 402 -3.81 24.63 10.20
C SER A 402 -2.47 23.89 10.33
N PRO A 403 -2.05 23.47 11.53
CA PRO A 403 -0.80 22.73 11.69
C PRO A 403 -0.82 21.42 10.89
N THR A 404 0.34 20.97 10.43
CA THR A 404 0.50 19.62 9.89
C THR A 404 0.42 18.66 11.05
N GLN A 405 -0.52 17.72 11.00
CA GLN A 405 -0.78 16.74 12.05
C GLN A 405 -1.00 15.37 11.41
N ALA A 406 -0.59 14.31 12.09
CA ALA A 406 -0.78 12.96 11.61
C ALA A 406 -1.07 11.97 12.74
N VAL A 407 -1.84 10.94 12.43
CA VAL A 407 -2.24 9.88 13.34
C VAL A 407 -1.07 8.91 13.60
N PRO A 408 -0.87 8.43 14.83
CA PRO A 408 0.17 7.45 15.11
C PRO A 408 0.02 6.15 14.31
N PRO A 409 1.05 5.67 13.59
CA PRO A 409 0.90 4.58 12.61
C PRO A 409 1.01 3.18 13.24
N VAL A 410 0.26 2.85 14.30
CA VAL A 410 0.46 1.65 15.15
C VAL A 410 0.56 0.33 14.37
N ARG A 411 -0.34 0.07 13.42
CA ARG A 411 -0.37 -1.19 12.65
C ARG A 411 0.78 -1.27 11.64
N MET A 412 1.09 -0.16 10.96
CA MET A 412 2.22 -0.09 10.03
C MET A 412 3.56 -0.15 10.76
N ARG A 413 3.66 0.47 11.94
CA ARG A 413 4.82 0.40 12.85
C ARG A 413 5.17 -1.04 13.16
N GLU A 414 4.20 -1.86 13.55
CA GLU A 414 4.43 -3.28 13.86
C GLU A 414 5.03 -4.05 12.67
N VAL A 415 4.52 -3.80 11.46
CA VAL A 415 5.06 -4.40 10.23
C VAL A 415 6.48 -3.87 9.97
N SER A 416 6.70 -2.56 10.08
CA SER A 416 8.02 -1.95 9.89
C SER A 416 9.04 -2.47 10.89
N ASP A 417 8.71 -2.55 12.18
CA ASP A 417 9.62 -3.01 13.24
C ASP A 417 9.94 -4.52 13.11
N THR A 418 9.06 -5.29 12.48
CA THR A 418 9.30 -6.72 12.21
C THR A 418 10.44 -6.92 11.20
N PHE A 419 10.52 -6.08 10.16
CA PHE A 419 11.46 -6.25 9.05
C PHE A 419 12.61 -5.24 9.03
N SER A 420 12.41 -4.08 9.62
CA SER A 420 13.34 -2.94 9.54
C SER A 420 13.17 -2.03 10.76
N PRO A 421 13.58 -2.50 11.96
CA PRO A 421 13.53 -1.71 13.18
C PRO A 421 14.13 -0.31 13.00
N GLY A 422 13.44 0.70 13.54
CA GLY A 422 13.88 2.09 13.48
C GLY A 422 13.74 2.76 12.10
N SER A 423 12.84 2.26 11.24
CA SER A 423 12.51 2.89 9.94
C SER A 423 11.20 3.69 10.00
N LEU A 424 10.98 4.42 11.10
CA LEU A 424 9.86 5.33 11.28
C LEU A 424 10.36 6.76 11.18
N TYR A 425 9.68 7.56 10.36
CA TYR A 425 10.04 8.94 10.08
C TYR A 425 8.81 9.82 10.19
N SER A 426 8.99 11.05 10.67
CA SER A 426 7.87 11.97 10.84
C SER A 426 7.40 12.49 9.49
N ILE A 427 6.10 12.34 9.22
CA ILE A 427 5.46 13.04 8.11
C ILE A 427 5.30 14.54 8.38
N CYS A 428 5.35 14.97 9.64
CA CYS A 428 5.29 16.38 10.01
C CYS A 428 6.60 17.14 9.76
N ASP A 429 7.68 16.46 9.34
CA ASP A 429 8.94 17.11 9.00
C ASP A 429 8.85 17.86 7.67
N SER A 430 9.47 19.04 7.60
CA SER A 430 9.42 19.92 6.42
C SER A 430 9.98 19.35 5.11
N ASN A 431 10.67 18.21 5.14
CA ASN A 431 11.18 17.49 3.96
C ASN A 431 11.56 16.05 4.32
N TYR A 432 11.63 15.17 3.31
CA TYR A 432 11.94 13.74 3.51
C TYR A 432 13.30 13.32 2.97
N ALA A 433 14.24 14.26 2.79
CA ALA A 433 15.57 13.94 2.28
C ALA A 433 16.36 13.00 3.21
N SER A 434 16.32 13.23 4.53
CA SER A 434 16.98 12.34 5.51
C SER A 434 16.31 10.96 5.54
N PRO A 435 14.97 10.84 5.66
CA PRO A 435 14.28 9.55 5.52
C PRO A 435 14.65 8.79 4.25
N MET A 436 14.68 9.45 3.09
CA MET A 436 15.01 8.80 1.81
C MET A 436 16.48 8.35 1.74
N SER A 437 17.41 9.12 2.31
CA SER A 437 18.81 8.72 2.46
C SER A 437 18.94 7.49 3.37
N GLU A 438 18.26 7.47 4.51
CA GLU A 438 18.30 6.33 5.44
C GLU A 438 17.69 5.06 4.84
N VAL A 439 16.60 5.18 4.07
CA VAL A 439 16.03 4.07 3.29
C VAL A 439 17.03 3.57 2.25
N ALA A 440 17.67 4.47 1.50
CA ALA A 440 18.69 4.10 0.51
C ALA A 440 19.88 3.38 1.15
N GLN A 441 20.39 3.87 2.28
CA GLN A 441 21.48 3.23 3.03
C GLN A 441 21.09 1.83 3.52
N LYS A 442 19.85 1.64 4.01
CA LYS A 442 19.35 0.33 4.42
C LYS A 442 19.26 -0.63 3.25
N ILE A 443 18.86 -0.16 2.07
CA ILE A 443 18.86 -0.96 0.82
C ILE A 443 20.28 -1.34 0.43
N VAL A 444 21.20 -0.36 0.36
CA VAL A 444 22.59 -0.56 -0.05
C VAL A 444 23.34 -1.51 0.90
N ALA A 445 22.96 -1.54 2.18
CA ALA A 445 23.51 -2.48 3.14
C ALA A 445 23.18 -3.96 2.83
N GLN A 446 22.21 -4.23 1.94
CA GLN A 446 21.81 -5.57 1.52
C GLN A 446 22.50 -6.05 0.22
N PHE A 447 23.37 -5.23 -0.36
CA PHE A 447 24.06 -5.49 -1.63
C PHE A 447 25.35 -6.30 -1.50
#